data_AF-A0A9P6M643-F1
#
_entry.id   AF-A0A9P6M643-F1
#
_cell.length_a   1.000
_cell.length_b   1.000
_cell.length_c   1.000
_cell.angle_alpha   90.00
_cell.angle_beta   90.00
_cell.angle_gamma   90.00
#
_symmetry.space_group_name_H-M   'P 1'
#
loop_
_entity.id
_entity.type
_entity.pdbx_description
1 polymer ?
#
loop_
_entity_poly.entity_id
_entity_poly.type
_entity_poly.pdbx_seq_one_letter_code
_entity_poly.pdbx_strand_id
1 'polypeptide(L)'
;MTRAYHPQQQHHRTTAETEPSDADQSQYHQQPCHASSSDPPVHYMAYVIASRLLPMGAAMFNRRSDANCVLCVGDKRFYVHVQMLASRSPTFRRIFDEMIAHQAWGSESENPSLYLDQEDDVSEFSDSEDMDISNGQPEVMTQKDETIFDHCAQDAVMDTDMDGDLEGDEEGQQDNDSSSSHSSAVSECDMEVTWTKLGDPHSSLHSHTDPQLEDNYVSDGTLPELCIALDDPEGGHIDELLYWLYTDDGPRWKASFNKGDYESILKNIRHLDIVSPAVLTICKDFEASIAGRSVRGRAEKVLSPLSTLL
;
A
#
# COMPACT_ATOMS: atom_id res chain seq x y z
N MET A 1 -31.84 -42.11 -46.97
CA MET A 1 -30.97 -42.97 -46.13
C MET A 1 -30.76 -42.27 -44.81
N THR A 2 -31.54 -42.68 -43.82
CA THR A 2 -31.76 -41.98 -42.55
C THR A 2 -30.83 -42.61 -41.52
N ARG A 3 -29.86 -41.87 -40.98
CA ARG A 3 -28.99 -42.36 -39.89
C ARG A 3 -29.55 -41.89 -38.55
N ALA A 4 -29.79 -42.88 -37.70
CA ALA A 4 -30.38 -42.78 -36.38
C ALA A 4 -29.43 -42.06 -35.40
N TYR A 5 -30.04 -41.20 -34.58
CA TYR A 5 -29.43 -40.58 -33.40
C TYR A 5 -29.31 -41.61 -32.28
N HIS A 6 -28.17 -41.62 -31.60
CA HIS A 6 -27.91 -42.41 -30.41
C HIS A 6 -27.87 -41.46 -29.20
N PRO A 7 -28.71 -41.62 -28.17
CA PRO A 7 -28.64 -40.79 -26.98
C PRO A 7 -27.59 -41.37 -26.02
N GLN A 8 -26.53 -40.61 -25.76
CA GLN A 8 -25.52 -40.97 -24.77
C GLN A 8 -25.99 -40.47 -23.39
N GLN A 9 -25.97 -41.39 -22.43
CA GLN A 9 -26.52 -41.28 -21.09
C GLN A 9 -25.88 -40.15 -20.27
N GLN A 10 -26.72 -39.36 -19.62
CA GLN A 10 -26.33 -38.40 -18.60
C GLN A 10 -26.11 -39.12 -17.27
N HIS A 11 -24.88 -39.10 -16.75
CA HIS A 11 -24.60 -39.44 -15.37
C HIS A 11 -24.96 -38.24 -14.49
N HIS A 12 -26.03 -38.37 -13.71
CA HIS A 12 -26.33 -37.48 -12.60
C HIS A 12 -25.24 -37.65 -11.53
N ARG A 13 -24.35 -36.66 -11.42
CA ARG A 13 -23.43 -36.52 -10.30
C ARG A 13 -24.11 -35.59 -9.29
N THR A 14 -24.62 -36.19 -8.21
CA THR A 14 -25.17 -35.47 -7.06
C THR A 14 -24.05 -34.69 -6.39
N THR A 15 -24.01 -33.38 -6.61
CA THR A 15 -23.20 -32.46 -5.81
C THR A 15 -23.97 -32.19 -4.52
N ALA A 16 -23.43 -32.68 -3.40
CA ALA A 16 -23.85 -32.26 -2.08
C ALA A 16 -23.58 -30.75 -1.96
N GLU A 17 -24.64 -29.99 -1.77
CA GLU A 17 -24.59 -28.61 -1.31
C GLU A 17 -24.05 -28.61 0.12
N THR A 18 -22.76 -28.35 0.27
CA THR A 18 -22.18 -27.93 1.55
C THR A 18 -22.50 -26.46 1.68
N GLU A 19 -23.51 -26.14 2.49
CA GLU A 19 -23.81 -24.76 2.89
C GLU A 19 -22.55 -24.12 3.48
N PRO A 20 -22.18 -22.89 3.05
CA PRO A 20 -21.14 -22.14 3.71
C PRO A 20 -21.63 -21.78 5.12
N SER A 21 -21.02 -22.42 6.12
CA SER A 21 -21.22 -22.10 7.53
C SER A 21 -20.76 -20.67 7.79
N ASP A 22 -21.73 -19.78 8.05
CA ASP A 22 -21.57 -18.41 8.58
C ASP A 22 -20.98 -18.43 10.01
N ALA A 23 -19.77 -18.96 10.15
CA ALA A 23 -19.04 -19.00 11.39
C ALA A 23 -17.59 -18.69 11.09
N ASP A 24 -17.24 -17.40 11.10
CA ASP A 24 -16.22 -16.86 12.01
C ASP A 24 -16.05 -15.35 11.75
N GLN A 25 -17.06 -14.54 12.11
CA GLN A 25 -16.79 -13.13 12.42
C GLN A 25 -16.16 -13.10 13.82
N SER A 26 -14.91 -13.53 13.89
CA SER A 26 -14.06 -13.28 15.05
C SER A 26 -14.03 -11.77 15.22
N GLN A 27 -14.75 -11.28 16.24
CA GLN A 27 -14.59 -9.93 16.74
C GLN A 27 -13.10 -9.75 17.00
N TYR A 28 -12.43 -8.99 16.14
CA TYR A 28 -11.08 -8.50 16.38
C TYR A 28 -11.10 -7.79 17.72
N HIS A 29 -10.71 -8.51 18.77
CA HIS A 29 -10.62 -8.00 20.12
C HIS A 29 -9.50 -6.97 20.06
N GLN A 30 -9.87 -5.70 19.88
CA GLN A 30 -8.96 -4.58 19.82
C GLN A 30 -8.35 -4.46 21.21
N GLN A 31 -7.21 -5.12 21.42
CA GLN A 31 -6.38 -4.84 22.59
C GLN A 31 -6.11 -3.33 22.56
N PRO A 32 -6.44 -2.59 23.63
CA PRO A 32 -6.08 -1.19 23.73
C PRO A 32 -4.56 -1.11 23.67
N CYS A 33 -4.03 -0.66 22.53
CA CYS A 33 -2.62 -0.34 22.40
C CYS A 33 -2.41 0.86 23.32
N HIS A 34 -2.00 0.60 24.56
CA HIS A 34 -1.52 1.63 25.46
C HIS A 34 -0.25 2.19 24.85
N ALA A 35 -0.39 3.21 24.00
CA ALA A 35 0.71 3.96 23.44
C ALA A 35 1.46 4.58 24.62
N SER A 36 2.56 3.95 25.02
CA SER A 36 3.49 4.59 25.93
C SER A 36 4.00 5.83 25.21
N SER A 37 4.01 6.97 25.89
CA SER A 37 4.46 8.24 25.31
C SER A 37 5.95 8.24 24.92
N SER A 38 6.63 7.09 25.02
CA SER A 38 8.06 6.91 24.72
C SER A 38 8.35 6.10 23.46
N ASP A 39 7.36 5.48 22.82
CA ASP A 39 7.61 4.82 21.54
C ASP A 39 7.70 5.87 20.43
N PRO A 40 8.76 5.83 19.58
CA PRO A 40 8.89 6.80 18.51
C PRO A 40 7.68 6.66 17.57
N PRO A 41 7.12 7.77 17.05
CA PRO A 41 5.90 7.79 16.23
C PRO A 41 5.90 6.76 15.07
N VAL A 42 7.09 6.39 14.61
CA VAL A 42 7.33 5.43 13.52
C VAL A 42 6.85 4.02 13.85
N HIS A 43 7.08 3.49 15.06
CA HIS A 43 6.70 2.12 15.40
C HIS A 43 5.19 1.96 15.56
N TYR A 44 4.54 2.96 16.18
CA TYR A 44 3.08 2.99 16.29
C TYR A 44 2.41 3.03 14.91
N MET A 45 2.89 3.90 14.01
CA MET A 45 2.33 3.98 12.66
C MET A 45 2.55 2.70 11.86
N ALA A 46 3.72 2.08 11.96
CA ALA A 46 3.98 0.79 11.31
C ALA A 46 3.01 -0.30 11.81
N TYR A 47 2.74 -0.35 13.12
CA TYR A 47 1.78 -1.27 13.69
C TYR A 47 0.35 -0.98 13.20
N VAL A 48 -0.10 0.28 13.20
CA VAL A 48 -1.44 0.66 12.73
C VAL A 48 -1.63 0.29 11.26
N ILE A 49 -0.63 0.57 10.41
CA ILE A 49 -0.66 0.18 9.00
C ILE A 49 -0.81 -1.33 8.88
N ALA A 50 0.09 -2.09 9.52
CA ALA A 50 0.12 -3.55 9.41
C ALA A 50 -1.14 -4.23 9.95
N SER A 51 -1.64 -3.78 11.10
CA SER A 51 -2.76 -4.42 11.81
C SER A 51 -4.14 -3.97 11.35
N ARG A 52 -4.28 -2.74 10.83
CA ARG A 52 -5.60 -2.15 10.51
C ARG A 52 -5.77 -1.84 9.04
N LEU A 53 -4.76 -1.22 8.40
CA LEU A 53 -4.91 -0.74 7.02
C LEU A 53 -4.66 -1.83 5.99
N LEU A 54 -3.65 -2.68 6.19
CA LEU A 54 -3.33 -3.75 5.23
C LEU A 54 -4.50 -4.75 5.02
N PRO A 55 -5.22 -5.21 6.06
CA PRO A 55 -6.40 -6.06 5.86
C PRO A 55 -7.52 -5.38 5.07
N MET A 56 -7.59 -4.05 5.10
CA MET A 56 -8.58 -3.26 4.36
C MET A 56 -8.11 -2.86 2.97
N GLY A 57 -6.88 -3.23 2.57
CA GLY A 57 -6.22 -2.74 1.36
C GLY A 57 -7.08 -2.86 0.10
N ALA A 58 -7.75 -3.99 -0.10
CA ALA A 58 -8.60 -4.21 -1.28
C ALA A 58 -9.80 -3.24 -1.33
N ALA A 59 -10.40 -2.92 -0.18
CA ALA A 59 -11.54 -2.01 -0.09
C ALA A 59 -11.14 -0.52 -0.15
N MET A 60 -9.86 -0.22 0.12
CA MET A 60 -9.30 1.13 0.06
C MET A 60 -8.71 1.46 -1.31
N PHE A 61 -8.38 0.44 -2.12
CA PHE A 61 -7.76 0.67 -3.42
C PHE A 61 -8.64 1.56 -4.32
N ASN A 62 -8.06 2.68 -4.76
CA ASN A 62 -8.71 3.68 -5.61
C ASN A 62 -10.02 4.28 -5.03
N ARG A 63 -10.21 4.19 -3.71
CA ARG A 63 -11.37 4.78 -3.02
C ARG A 63 -11.14 6.27 -2.80
N ARG A 64 -12.07 7.10 -3.29
CA ARG A 64 -11.93 8.57 -3.24
C ARG A 64 -12.17 9.18 -1.86
N SER A 65 -13.09 8.62 -1.10
CA SER A 65 -13.62 9.23 0.15
C SER A 65 -12.57 9.48 1.23
N ASP A 66 -11.47 8.75 1.19
CA ASP A 66 -10.43 8.70 2.21
C ASP A 66 -9.01 8.79 1.62
N ALA A 67 -8.90 9.00 0.31
CA ALA A 67 -7.63 9.27 -0.34
C ALA A 67 -7.06 10.62 0.13
N ASN A 68 -5.75 10.68 0.28
CA ASN A 68 -5.02 11.87 0.73
C ASN A 68 -4.04 12.40 -0.32
N CYS A 69 -3.98 11.74 -1.48
CA CYS A 69 -3.18 12.13 -2.62
C CYS A 69 -3.80 11.53 -3.90
N VAL A 70 -3.66 12.25 -5.01
CA VAL A 70 -3.90 11.71 -6.35
C VAL A 70 -2.56 11.38 -6.98
N LEU A 71 -2.35 10.10 -7.30
CA LEU A 71 -1.17 9.65 -8.04
C LEU A 71 -1.48 9.66 -9.55
N CYS A 72 -0.74 10.47 -10.28
CA CYS A 72 -0.80 10.58 -11.73
C CYS A 72 0.35 9.77 -12.35
N VAL A 73 0.01 8.83 -13.23
CA VAL A 73 0.98 8.00 -13.96
C VAL A 73 0.62 8.02 -15.44
N GLY A 74 1.34 8.81 -16.23
CA GLY A 74 0.92 9.14 -17.60
C GLY A 74 -0.47 9.78 -17.58
N ASP A 75 -1.40 9.22 -18.34
CA ASP A 75 -2.78 9.73 -18.43
C ASP A 75 -3.72 9.12 -17.37
N LYS A 76 -3.22 8.22 -16.52
CA LYS A 76 -4.02 7.56 -15.48
C LYS A 76 -3.93 8.32 -14.16
N ARG A 77 -5.06 8.39 -13.44
CA ARG A 77 -5.19 9.00 -12.12
C ARG A 77 -5.68 7.96 -11.12
N PHE A 78 -4.98 7.86 -9.98
CA PHE A 78 -5.29 6.93 -8.90
C PHE A 78 -5.48 7.68 -7.59
N TYR A 79 -6.58 7.39 -6.89
CA TYR A 79 -6.81 7.91 -5.55
C TYR A 79 -6.10 7.02 -4.55
N VAL A 80 -5.05 7.57 -3.92
CA VAL A 80 -4.13 6.78 -3.11
C VAL A 80 -4.04 7.27 -1.67
N HIS A 81 -3.61 6.34 -0.82
CA HIS A 81 -3.34 6.51 0.59
C HIS A 81 -1.83 6.45 0.76
N VAL A 82 -1.22 7.62 1.01
CA VAL A 82 0.24 7.81 1.17
C VAL A 82 0.86 6.73 2.05
N GLN A 83 0.25 6.43 3.20
CA GLN A 83 0.75 5.44 4.14
C GLN A 83 0.80 4.02 3.57
N MET A 84 -0.17 3.64 2.73
CA MET A 84 -0.21 2.31 2.09
C MET A 84 0.95 2.16 1.12
N LEU A 85 1.15 3.13 0.23
CA LEU A 85 2.24 3.10 -0.75
C LEU A 85 3.62 3.18 -0.07
N ALA A 86 3.79 4.10 0.90
CA ALA A 86 5.03 4.27 1.65
C ALA A 86 5.40 3.03 2.51
N SER A 87 4.42 2.20 2.88
CA SER A 87 4.68 1.00 3.68
C SER A 87 5.41 -0.09 2.90
N ARG A 88 5.20 -0.17 1.58
CA ARG A 88 5.72 -1.23 0.72
C ARG A 88 6.71 -0.75 -0.35
N SER A 89 6.83 0.56 -0.58
CA SER A 89 7.81 1.15 -1.51
C SER A 89 8.68 2.19 -0.78
N PRO A 90 10.00 1.93 -0.63
CA PRO A 90 10.96 2.91 -0.14
C PRO A 90 11.03 4.18 -1.00
N THR A 91 10.88 4.05 -2.32
CA THR A 91 10.82 5.21 -3.22
C THR A 91 9.63 6.11 -2.91
N PHE A 92 8.42 5.54 -2.80
CA PHE A 92 7.26 6.33 -2.40
C PHE A 92 7.43 6.96 -1.03
N ARG A 93 8.00 6.24 -0.04
CA ARG A 93 8.28 6.81 1.28
C ARG A 93 9.15 8.07 1.19
N ARG A 94 10.27 8.01 0.46
CA ARG A 94 11.17 9.16 0.27
C ARG A 94 10.44 10.34 -0.38
N ILE A 95 9.70 10.09 -1.45
CA ILE A 95 8.92 11.12 -2.17
C ILE A 95 7.91 11.79 -1.22
N PHE A 96 7.17 11.00 -0.45
CA PHE A 96 6.17 11.57 0.46
C PHE A 96 6.82 12.33 1.62
N ASP A 97 7.94 11.85 2.17
CA ASP A 97 8.69 12.57 3.20
C ASP A 97 9.17 13.95 2.67
N GLU A 98 9.64 14.02 1.43
CA GLU A 98 10.01 15.27 0.76
C GLU A 98 8.80 16.19 0.54
N MET A 99 7.69 15.66 0.05
CA MET A 99 6.45 16.42 -0.07
C MET A 99 6.01 17.02 1.28
N ILE A 100 6.24 16.31 2.40
CA ILE A 100 5.80 16.73 3.74
C ILE A 100 6.71 17.87 4.18
N ALA A 101 8.02 17.68 4.01
CA ALA A 101 9.02 18.69 4.29
C ALA A 101 8.79 20.00 3.51
N HIS A 102 8.28 19.90 2.27
CA HIS A 102 7.94 21.03 1.42
C HIS A 102 6.53 21.60 1.61
N GLN A 103 5.78 21.14 2.63
CA GLN A 103 4.43 21.61 2.94
C GLN A 103 3.47 21.50 1.74
N ALA A 104 3.60 20.44 0.92
CA ALA A 104 2.74 20.22 -0.24
C ALA A 104 1.25 20.04 0.15
N TRP A 105 0.98 19.59 1.38
CA TRP A 105 -0.35 19.47 1.98
C TRP A 105 -0.92 20.77 2.54
N GLY A 106 -0.22 21.89 2.37
CA GLY A 106 -0.59 23.19 2.93
C GLY A 106 0.23 23.52 4.18
N SER A 107 0.54 24.80 4.32
CA SER A 107 1.11 25.38 5.53
C SER A 107 0.00 25.37 6.58
N GLU A 108 0.14 24.68 7.73
CA GLU A 108 -0.84 24.78 8.84
C GLU A 108 -1.07 26.25 9.28
N SER A 109 -0.13 27.14 8.94
CA SER A 109 -0.16 28.57 9.23
C SER A 109 -1.00 29.42 8.27
N GLU A 110 -1.54 28.88 7.19
CA GLU A 110 -2.45 29.60 6.28
C GLU A 110 -3.92 29.35 6.62
N ASN A 111 -4.24 29.26 7.91
CA ASN A 111 -5.49 29.89 8.33
C ASN A 111 -5.26 31.38 8.11
N PRO A 112 -5.86 32.04 7.09
CA PRO A 112 -5.99 33.47 7.16
C PRO A 112 -6.86 33.68 8.38
N SER A 113 -6.19 33.91 9.50
CA SER A 113 -6.81 34.35 10.71
C SER A 113 -7.57 35.57 10.22
N LEU A 114 -8.89 35.42 10.08
CA LEU A 114 -9.90 36.46 9.91
C LEU A 114 -9.90 37.30 11.20
N TYR A 115 -8.70 37.65 11.68
CA TYR A 115 -8.50 38.63 12.70
C TYR A 115 -8.70 39.97 12.01
N LEU A 116 -9.95 40.39 12.08
CA LEU A 116 -10.30 41.70 12.59
C LEU A 116 -9.82 42.88 11.73
N ASP A 117 -10.41 43.03 10.54
CA ASP A 117 -11.01 44.33 10.23
C ASP A 117 -12.49 44.28 10.63
N GLN A 118 -12.73 44.08 11.93
CA GLN A 118 -13.99 44.43 12.57
C GLN A 118 -13.85 45.87 13.07
N GLU A 119 -13.74 46.80 12.12
CA GLU A 119 -14.03 48.20 12.38
C GLU A 119 -15.55 48.40 12.23
N ASP A 120 -16.33 47.84 13.15
CA ASP A 120 -17.74 48.20 13.32
C ASP A 120 -17.95 48.75 14.72
N ASP A 121 -17.83 50.08 14.75
CA ASP A 121 -18.50 51.02 15.62
C ASP A 121 -19.97 50.62 15.88
N VAL A 122 -20.24 49.95 17.01
CA VAL A 122 -21.60 49.78 17.55
C VAL A 122 -21.64 50.13 19.04
N SER A 123 -21.95 51.39 19.27
CA SER A 123 -22.96 51.90 20.22
C SER A 123 -23.25 51.03 21.44
N GLU A 124 -22.95 51.58 22.61
CA GLU A 124 -23.68 51.38 23.87
C GLU A 124 -25.18 51.19 23.58
N PHE A 125 -25.80 50.13 24.08
CA PHE A 125 -27.14 50.21 24.69
C PHE A 125 -27.53 48.90 25.41
N SER A 126 -27.82 49.07 26.71
CA SER A 126 -28.80 48.39 27.57
C SER A 126 -28.67 46.92 27.95
N ASP A 127 -28.38 46.74 29.23
CA ASP A 127 -29.26 46.17 30.27
C ASP A 127 -30.47 45.35 29.77
N SER A 128 -30.43 44.05 30.02
CA SER A 128 -31.58 43.26 30.53
C SER A 128 -31.08 41.87 30.94
N GLU A 129 -31.06 41.61 32.24
CA GLU A 129 -32.07 40.88 33.01
C GLU A 129 -31.76 39.38 33.15
N ASP A 130 -31.52 39.05 34.42
CA ASP A 130 -31.34 37.76 35.07
C ASP A 130 -32.16 36.60 34.46
N MET A 131 -31.46 35.54 34.07
CA MET A 131 -32.04 34.22 33.85
C MET A 131 -31.37 33.21 34.80
N ASP A 132 -32.15 32.78 35.79
CA ASP A 132 -31.88 31.72 36.74
C ASP A 132 -31.57 30.38 36.03
N ILE A 133 -30.32 29.91 36.11
CA ILE A 133 -29.96 28.56 35.68
C ILE A 133 -29.99 27.66 36.92
N SER A 134 -31.07 26.90 37.03
CA SER A 134 -31.26 25.86 38.03
C SER A 134 -30.26 24.72 37.85
N ASN A 135 -29.52 24.44 38.93
CA ASN A 135 -28.62 23.31 39.13
C ASN A 135 -29.26 21.95 38.77
N GLY A 136 -28.76 21.30 37.72
CA GLY A 136 -28.95 19.88 37.46
C GLY A 136 -27.79 19.07 38.07
N GLN A 137 -28.11 18.22 39.05
CA GLN A 137 -27.18 17.28 39.68
C GLN A 137 -26.51 16.33 38.66
N PRO A 138 -25.21 16.02 38.82
CA PRO A 138 -24.62 14.87 38.17
C PRO A 138 -24.97 13.58 38.94
N GLU A 139 -25.73 12.69 38.31
CA GLU A 139 -25.88 11.30 38.80
C GLU A 139 -24.56 10.55 38.62
N VAL A 140 -23.99 10.18 39.77
CA VAL A 140 -22.83 9.30 39.90
C VAL A 140 -23.29 7.87 39.64
N MET A 141 -22.99 7.31 38.47
CA MET A 141 -23.00 5.86 38.26
C MET A 141 -21.57 5.32 38.43
N THR A 142 -21.25 4.92 39.65
CA THR A 142 -20.14 4.00 39.94
C THR A 142 -20.57 2.59 39.53
N GLN A 143 -20.16 2.13 38.36
CA GLN A 143 -20.15 0.70 38.05
C GLN A 143 -18.85 0.08 38.55
N LYS A 144 -19.04 -0.87 39.45
CA LYS A 144 -18.06 -1.68 40.14
C LYS A 144 -18.04 -3.01 39.38
N ASP A 145 -17.03 -3.23 38.55
CA ASP A 145 -16.77 -4.54 37.98
C ASP A 145 -15.41 -5.04 38.46
N GLU A 146 -15.50 -5.94 39.45
CA GLU A 146 -14.44 -6.82 39.90
C GLU A 146 -14.47 -8.04 38.98
N THR A 147 -13.61 -8.07 37.95
CA THR A 147 -13.33 -9.32 37.22
C THR A 147 -11.95 -9.82 37.57
N ILE A 148 -12.00 -10.86 38.40
CA ILE A 148 -10.98 -11.85 38.74
C ILE A 148 -10.21 -12.28 37.48
N PHE A 149 -8.91 -11.97 37.42
CA PHE A 149 -7.98 -12.64 36.50
C PHE A 149 -7.36 -13.81 37.23
N ASP A 150 -8.01 -14.97 37.12
CA ASP A 150 -7.42 -16.26 37.50
C ASP A 150 -7.09 -17.07 36.24
N HIS A 151 -5.80 -17.41 36.14
CA HIS A 151 -5.21 -18.56 35.46
C HIS A 151 -5.46 -18.79 33.96
N CYS A 152 -4.36 -18.75 33.18
CA CYS A 152 -3.94 -19.96 32.46
C CYS A 152 -2.44 -19.94 32.11
N ALA A 153 -1.74 -20.86 32.79
CA ALA A 153 -0.54 -21.60 32.42
C ALA A 153 0.42 -21.02 31.35
N GLN A 154 1.56 -20.57 31.85
CA GLN A 154 2.87 -20.83 31.24
C GLN A 154 3.06 -22.35 31.13
N ASP A 155 3.38 -22.88 29.95
CA ASP A 155 4.15 -24.12 29.77
C ASP A 155 4.39 -24.38 28.28
N ALA A 156 5.65 -24.31 27.84
CA ALA A 156 6.30 -25.18 26.85
C ALA A 156 7.60 -24.52 26.35
N VAL A 157 8.59 -24.41 27.24
CA VAL A 157 10.01 -24.41 26.84
C VAL A 157 10.35 -25.84 26.42
N MET A 158 10.51 -26.06 25.13
CA MET A 158 11.16 -27.26 24.60
C MET A 158 12.62 -26.89 24.36
N ASP A 159 13.45 -27.16 25.35
CA ASP A 159 14.91 -27.18 25.22
C ASP A 159 15.28 -28.20 24.14
N THR A 160 15.91 -27.71 23.08
CA THR A 160 16.47 -28.57 22.03
C THR A 160 17.97 -28.61 22.23
N ASP A 161 18.42 -29.59 23.01
CA ASP A 161 19.83 -29.96 23.11
C ASP A 161 20.28 -30.53 21.76
N MET A 162 21.17 -29.79 21.09
CA MET A 162 21.87 -30.22 19.88
C MET A 162 23.37 -30.23 20.19
N ASP A 163 23.81 -31.34 20.79
CA ASP A 163 25.22 -31.71 20.87
C ASP A 163 25.65 -32.26 19.51
N GLY A 164 26.39 -31.44 18.76
CA GLY A 164 26.95 -31.78 17.47
C GLY A 164 28.43 -31.44 17.42
N ASP A 165 29.24 -32.29 18.02
CA ASP A 165 30.69 -32.33 17.85
C ASP A 165 31.04 -32.48 16.36
N LEU A 166 31.67 -31.45 15.79
CA LEU A 166 32.41 -31.54 14.54
C LEU A 166 33.77 -30.88 14.74
N GLU A 167 34.70 -31.68 15.26
CA GLU A 167 36.13 -31.46 15.05
C GLU A 167 36.44 -31.69 13.57
N GLY A 168 37.07 -30.69 12.96
CA GLY A 168 37.47 -30.70 11.57
C GLY A 168 38.51 -29.61 11.34
N ASP A 169 39.73 -29.92 11.73
CA ASP A 169 40.95 -29.25 11.29
C ASP A 169 40.96 -29.16 9.75
N GLU A 170 41.31 -28.00 9.20
CA GLU A 170 42.46 -27.90 8.29
C GLU A 170 42.78 -26.45 7.96
N GLU A 171 44.04 -26.12 8.24
CA GLU A 171 44.71 -24.87 7.92
C GLU A 171 44.78 -24.64 6.41
N GLY A 172 44.49 -23.42 5.99
CA GLY A 172 44.54 -23.01 4.59
C GLY A 172 44.63 -21.51 4.43
N GLN A 173 45.74 -20.92 4.89
CA GLN A 173 46.15 -19.56 4.57
C GLN A 173 46.29 -19.38 3.05
N GLN A 174 45.43 -18.55 2.46
CA GLN A 174 45.74 -17.81 1.24
C GLN A 174 45.21 -16.39 1.36
N ASP A 175 46.14 -15.50 1.75
CA ASP A 175 46.01 -14.06 1.62
C ASP A 175 45.91 -13.71 0.13
N ASN A 176 44.71 -13.34 -0.34
CA ASN A 176 44.51 -12.71 -1.64
C ASN A 176 43.79 -11.39 -1.42
N ASP A 177 44.55 -10.39 -0.99
CA ASP A 177 44.19 -8.99 -1.05
C ASP A 177 44.09 -8.57 -2.52
N SER A 178 42.89 -8.65 -3.08
CA SER A 178 42.52 -7.93 -4.30
C SER A 178 41.24 -7.17 -4.03
N SER A 179 41.38 -6.15 -3.19
CA SER A 179 40.40 -5.08 -2.98
C SER A 179 40.31 -4.20 -4.22
N SER A 180 39.72 -4.75 -5.29
CA SER A 180 39.20 -3.93 -6.38
C SER A 180 37.82 -3.44 -5.98
N SER A 181 37.80 -2.29 -5.31
CA SER A 181 36.59 -1.52 -5.02
C SER A 181 36.04 -0.94 -6.31
N HIS A 182 35.46 -1.80 -7.17
CA HIS A 182 34.53 -1.35 -8.19
C HIS A 182 33.25 -0.94 -7.48
N SER A 183 33.25 0.32 -7.01
CA SER A 183 32.02 1.07 -6.81
C SER A 183 31.32 1.09 -8.17
N SER A 184 30.46 0.10 -8.40
CA SER A 184 29.54 0.14 -9.52
C SER A 184 28.70 1.38 -9.26
N ALA A 185 28.96 2.43 -10.04
CA ALA A 185 28.10 3.58 -10.12
C ALA A 185 26.73 3.05 -10.53
N VAL A 186 25.92 2.72 -9.53
CA VAL A 186 24.48 2.52 -9.69
C VAL A 186 24.03 3.82 -10.30
N SER A 187 23.75 3.78 -11.60
CA SER A 187 23.14 4.88 -12.33
C SER A 187 21.93 5.28 -11.51
N GLU A 188 22.02 6.44 -10.86
CA GLU A 188 20.87 7.10 -10.26
C GLU A 188 19.89 7.29 -11.42
N CYS A 189 18.87 6.44 -11.46
CA CYS A 189 17.76 6.64 -12.36
C CYS A 189 17.03 7.84 -11.78
N ASP A 190 17.37 9.04 -12.24
CA ASP A 190 16.68 10.26 -11.87
C ASP A 190 15.21 10.12 -12.25
N MET A 191 14.40 9.76 -11.25
CA MET A 191 12.94 9.76 -11.38
C MET A 191 12.51 11.22 -11.43
N GLU A 192 11.95 11.64 -12.55
CA GLU A 192 11.29 12.94 -12.62
C GLU A 192 10.01 12.86 -11.79
N VAL A 193 10.07 13.44 -10.59
CA VAL A 193 8.95 13.57 -9.67
C VAL A 193 8.51 15.02 -9.71
N THR A 194 7.23 15.25 -9.99
CA THR A 194 6.62 16.57 -9.88
C THR A 194 5.37 16.48 -9.01
N TRP A 195 5.13 17.51 -8.21
CA TRP A 195 3.94 17.61 -7.38
C TRP A 195 3.36 19.02 -7.48
N THR A 196 2.03 19.11 -7.42
CA THR A 196 1.32 20.39 -7.41
C THR A 196 0.89 20.72 -5.98
N LYS A 197 1.20 21.95 -5.55
CA LYS A 197 0.77 22.42 -4.23
C LYS A 197 -0.74 22.65 -4.26
N LEU A 198 -1.41 22.22 -3.18
CA LEU A 198 -2.81 22.52 -2.98
C LEU A 198 -3.05 24.04 -3.00
N GLY A 199 -3.96 24.50 -3.87
CA GLY A 199 -4.34 25.90 -3.96
C GLY A 199 -3.50 26.77 -4.89
N ASP A 200 -2.70 26.19 -5.80
CA ASP A 200 -2.04 26.95 -6.86
C ASP A 200 -2.90 26.98 -8.14
N PRO A 201 -3.73 28.03 -8.37
CA PRO A 201 -4.68 28.08 -9.48
C PRO A 201 -4.01 28.22 -10.85
N HIS A 202 -2.68 28.44 -10.91
CA HIS A 202 -1.97 28.70 -12.17
C HIS A 202 -1.30 27.47 -12.79
N SER A 203 -1.27 26.33 -12.08
CA SER A 203 -0.59 25.11 -12.55
C SER A 203 -1.51 24.10 -13.24
N SER A 204 -2.78 24.47 -13.53
CA SER A 204 -3.66 23.68 -14.39
C SER A 204 -3.16 23.79 -15.84
N LEU A 205 -2.13 23.00 -16.16
CA LEU A 205 -1.77 22.72 -17.56
C LEU A 205 -3.05 22.29 -18.25
N HIS A 206 -3.46 23.05 -19.27
CA HIS A 206 -4.65 22.81 -20.08
C HIS A 206 -4.69 21.37 -20.60
N SER A 207 -5.27 20.45 -19.83
CA SER A 207 -5.69 19.16 -20.32
C SER A 207 -6.86 19.46 -21.25
N HIS A 208 -6.61 19.35 -22.55
CA HIS A 208 -7.62 19.46 -23.59
C HIS A 208 -8.56 18.25 -23.46
N THR A 209 -9.44 18.30 -22.47
CA THR A 209 -10.45 17.26 -22.23
C THR A 209 -11.63 17.52 -23.15
N ASP A 210 -11.99 16.50 -23.92
CA ASP A 210 -13.08 16.50 -24.89
C ASP A 210 -14.42 16.79 -24.17
N PRO A 211 -15.18 17.84 -24.54
CA PRO A 211 -16.28 18.39 -23.74
C PRO A 211 -17.59 17.55 -23.76
N GLN A 212 -17.53 16.21 -23.89
CA GLN A 212 -18.74 15.39 -24.06
C GLN A 212 -19.00 14.34 -22.95
N LEU A 213 -18.24 14.33 -21.87
CA LEU A 213 -18.52 13.52 -20.67
C LEU A 213 -18.44 14.41 -19.43
N GLU A 214 -19.37 15.36 -19.31
CA GLU A 214 -19.66 16.04 -18.04
C GLU A 214 -20.47 15.09 -17.13
N ASP A 215 -19.85 13.98 -16.75
CA ASP A 215 -20.17 13.43 -15.44
C ASP A 215 -19.74 14.48 -14.43
N ASN A 216 -20.64 14.77 -13.49
CA ASN A 216 -20.56 15.76 -12.42
C ASN A 216 -19.30 15.53 -11.54
N TYR A 217 -18.11 15.78 -12.08
CA TYR A 217 -16.84 15.80 -11.39
C TYR A 217 -16.87 17.03 -10.49
N VAL A 218 -17.44 16.85 -9.30
CA VAL A 218 -17.12 17.70 -8.15
C VAL A 218 -15.61 17.79 -8.15
N SER A 219 -15.09 18.99 -8.42
CA SER A 219 -13.67 19.22 -8.60
C SER A 219 -12.94 18.72 -7.36
N ASP A 220 -12.33 17.54 -7.44
CA ASP A 220 -11.47 16.91 -6.44
C ASP A 220 -10.18 17.74 -6.17
N GLY A 221 -10.18 19.03 -6.56
CA GLY A 221 -9.06 19.97 -6.47
C GLY A 221 -8.65 20.33 -5.04
N THR A 222 -9.04 19.54 -4.05
CA THR A 222 -8.59 19.64 -2.67
C THR A 222 -7.44 18.71 -2.33
N LEU A 223 -7.12 17.71 -3.17
CA LEU A 223 -6.04 16.76 -2.88
C LEU A 223 -4.76 17.14 -3.64
N PRO A 224 -3.57 17.00 -3.01
CA PRO A 224 -2.31 17.18 -3.71
C PRO A 224 -2.12 16.09 -4.76
N GLU A 225 -1.62 16.49 -5.93
CA GLU A 225 -1.30 15.56 -7.02
C GLU A 225 0.21 15.25 -7.02
N LEU A 226 0.52 13.96 -7.09
CA LEU A 226 1.86 13.43 -7.28
C LEU A 226 1.94 12.83 -8.68
N CYS A 227 2.78 13.40 -9.54
CA CYS A 227 3.02 12.89 -10.88
C CYS A 227 4.35 12.13 -10.92
N ILE A 228 4.29 10.85 -11.33
CA ILE A 228 5.48 10.02 -11.54
C ILE A 228 5.53 9.53 -12.98
N ALA A 229 6.72 9.54 -13.58
CA ALA A 229 6.97 8.93 -14.87
C ALA A 229 7.39 7.47 -14.67
N LEU A 230 6.60 6.53 -15.20
CA LEU A 230 6.92 5.09 -15.21
C LEU A 230 7.12 4.60 -16.64
N ASP A 231 7.89 3.52 -16.81
CA ASP A 231 8.09 2.90 -18.14
C ASP A 231 6.83 2.13 -18.52
N ASP A 232 6.25 2.48 -19.67
CA ASP A 232 5.04 1.88 -20.24
C ASP A 232 3.93 1.61 -19.19
N PRO A 233 3.26 2.65 -18.67
CA PRO A 233 2.30 2.49 -17.57
C PRO A 233 1.05 1.68 -17.97
N GLU A 234 0.77 1.56 -19.27
CA GLU A 234 -0.31 0.72 -19.78
C GLU A 234 0.12 -0.74 -19.90
N GLY A 235 1.25 -1.00 -20.54
CA GLY A 235 1.77 -2.36 -20.68
C GLY A 235 2.21 -2.94 -19.34
N GLY A 236 2.84 -2.16 -18.47
CA GLY A 236 3.33 -2.58 -17.16
C GLY A 236 2.27 -2.82 -16.09
N HIS A 237 0.97 -2.78 -16.43
CA HIS A 237 -0.19 -2.95 -15.54
C HIS A 237 -0.02 -2.23 -14.20
N ILE A 238 0.24 -0.92 -14.27
CA ILE A 238 0.49 -0.13 -13.06
C ILE A 238 -0.64 -0.22 -12.04
N ASP A 239 -1.88 -0.35 -12.48
CA ASP A 239 -3.06 -0.56 -11.64
C ASP A 239 -2.97 -1.86 -10.82
N GLU A 240 -2.54 -2.96 -11.43
CA GLU A 240 -2.34 -4.23 -10.72
C GLU A 240 -1.12 -4.18 -9.79
N LEU A 241 -0.05 -3.47 -10.16
CA LEU A 241 1.08 -3.22 -9.28
C LEU A 241 0.69 -2.38 -8.05
N LEU A 242 -0.07 -1.30 -8.25
CA LEU A 242 -0.59 -0.49 -7.16
C LEU A 242 -1.57 -1.30 -6.30
N TYR A 243 -2.40 -2.15 -6.90
CA TYR A 243 -3.27 -3.06 -6.16
C TYR A 243 -2.48 -4.05 -5.30
N TRP A 244 -1.38 -4.59 -5.83
CA TRP A 244 -0.46 -5.44 -5.06
C TRP A 244 0.16 -4.69 -3.88
N LEU A 245 0.56 -3.43 -4.07
CA LEU A 245 1.06 -2.59 -2.97
C LEU A 245 0.02 -2.37 -1.86
N TYR A 246 -1.28 -2.56 -2.13
CA TYR A 246 -2.32 -2.49 -1.11
C TYR A 246 -2.54 -3.84 -0.44
N THR A 247 -2.58 -4.91 -1.23
CA THR A 247 -3.15 -6.20 -0.82
C THR A 247 -2.15 -7.30 -0.60
N ASP A 248 -0.94 -7.17 -1.14
CA ASP A 248 0.06 -8.23 -1.24
C ASP A 248 -0.46 -9.50 -1.96
N ASP A 249 -1.45 -9.33 -2.86
CA ASP A 249 -2.04 -10.43 -3.65
C ASP A 249 -1.11 -10.82 -4.81
N GLY A 250 -0.03 -11.53 -4.47
CA GLY A 250 0.97 -12.00 -5.42
C GLY A 250 0.41 -12.87 -6.55
N PRO A 251 -0.51 -13.84 -6.30
CA PRO A 251 -1.11 -14.64 -7.36
C PRO A 251 -1.88 -13.81 -8.39
N ARG A 252 -2.67 -12.82 -7.95
CA ARG A 252 -3.40 -11.93 -8.87
C ARG A 252 -2.44 -11.08 -9.69
N TRP A 253 -1.46 -10.45 -9.04
CA TRP A 253 -0.51 -9.59 -9.73
C TRP A 253 0.29 -10.38 -10.78
N LYS A 254 0.78 -11.59 -10.44
CA LYS A 254 1.44 -12.49 -11.37
C LYS A 254 0.57 -12.86 -12.58
N ALA A 255 -0.75 -12.98 -12.40
CA ALA A 255 -1.66 -13.33 -13.49
C ALA A 255 -1.78 -12.22 -14.54
N SER A 256 -1.44 -10.97 -14.19
CA SER A 256 -1.37 -9.84 -15.14
C SER A 256 -0.12 -9.88 -16.02
N PHE A 257 0.93 -10.60 -15.62
CA PHE A 257 2.21 -10.58 -16.33
C PHE A 257 2.06 -11.28 -17.69
N ASN A 258 2.61 -10.66 -18.73
CA ASN A 258 2.76 -11.28 -20.03
C ASN A 258 4.20 -11.14 -20.55
N LYS A 259 4.50 -11.81 -21.66
CA LYS A 259 5.89 -11.78 -22.19
C LYS A 259 6.27 -10.41 -22.76
N GLY A 260 5.28 -9.65 -23.24
CA GLY A 260 5.50 -8.36 -23.89
C GLY A 260 5.79 -7.23 -22.91
N ASP A 261 5.18 -7.27 -21.72
CA ASP A 261 5.28 -6.22 -20.71
C ASP A 261 6.28 -6.51 -19.58
N TYR A 262 6.77 -7.74 -19.47
CA TYR A 262 7.58 -8.16 -18.33
C TYR A 262 8.82 -7.28 -18.12
N GLU A 263 9.45 -6.80 -19.19
CA GLU A 263 10.58 -5.87 -19.07
C GLU A 263 10.17 -4.55 -18.40
N SER A 264 9.04 -3.96 -18.79
CA SER A 264 8.48 -2.75 -18.19
C SER A 264 8.10 -2.98 -16.72
N ILE A 265 7.52 -4.15 -16.40
CA ILE A 265 7.22 -4.54 -15.01
C ILE A 265 8.50 -4.57 -14.16
N LEU A 266 9.59 -5.20 -14.66
CA LEU A 266 10.86 -5.25 -13.93
C LEU A 266 11.48 -3.86 -13.75
N LYS A 267 11.42 -3.00 -14.77
CA LYS A 267 11.88 -1.60 -14.65
C LYS A 267 11.09 -0.85 -13.59
N ASN A 268 9.76 -0.98 -13.57
CA ASN A 268 8.90 -0.33 -12.58
C ASN A 268 9.15 -0.88 -11.16
N ILE A 269 9.39 -2.18 -11.00
CA ILE A 269 9.82 -2.79 -9.73
C ILE A 269 11.11 -2.14 -9.21
N ARG A 270 12.10 -2.01 -10.08
CA ARG A 270 13.37 -1.36 -9.74
C ARG A 270 13.19 0.10 -9.39
N HIS A 271 12.38 0.81 -10.18
CA HIS A 271 12.17 2.24 -10.06
C HIS A 271 11.45 2.60 -8.75
N LEU A 272 10.47 1.78 -8.35
CA LEU A 272 9.77 1.93 -7.06
C LEU A 272 10.52 1.30 -5.87
N ASP A 273 11.68 0.69 -6.11
CA ASP A 273 12.51 0.01 -5.11
C ASP A 273 11.74 -1.06 -4.30
N ILE A 274 10.89 -1.83 -4.98
CA ILE A 274 10.03 -2.85 -4.34
C ILE A 274 10.66 -4.25 -4.43
N VAL A 275 11.99 -4.33 -4.38
CA VAL A 275 12.78 -5.56 -4.56
C VAL A 275 12.75 -6.43 -3.28
N SER A 276 11.56 -6.94 -2.93
CA SER A 276 11.38 -7.83 -1.79
C SER A 276 11.52 -9.32 -2.19
N PRO A 277 11.80 -10.23 -1.23
CA PRO A 277 11.82 -11.67 -1.51
C PRO A 277 10.51 -12.20 -2.13
N ALA A 278 9.36 -11.65 -1.74
CA ALA A 278 8.06 -12.02 -2.31
C ALA A 278 7.96 -11.61 -3.79
N VAL A 279 8.33 -10.37 -4.13
CA VAL A 279 8.35 -9.87 -5.51
C VAL A 279 9.32 -10.69 -6.38
N LEU A 280 10.53 -10.95 -5.87
CA LEU A 280 11.51 -11.78 -6.58
C LEU A 280 10.99 -13.20 -6.82
N THR A 281 10.23 -13.77 -5.88
CA THR A 281 9.63 -15.10 -6.03
C THR A 281 8.57 -15.10 -7.13
N ILE A 282 7.69 -14.09 -7.14
CA ILE A 282 6.67 -13.91 -8.18
C ILE A 282 7.31 -13.83 -9.57
N CYS A 283 8.34 -13.00 -9.72
CA CYS A 283 9.06 -12.85 -10.98
C CYS A 283 9.74 -14.16 -11.41
N LYS A 284 10.43 -14.86 -10.49
CA LYS A 284 11.07 -16.16 -10.79
C LYS A 284 10.07 -17.20 -11.27
N ASP A 285 8.92 -17.29 -10.61
CA ASP A 285 7.90 -18.25 -11.00
C ASP A 285 7.30 -17.91 -12.38
N PHE A 286 7.18 -16.62 -12.69
CA PHE A 286 6.71 -16.19 -14.00
C PHE A 286 7.72 -16.56 -15.11
N GLU A 287 9.01 -16.30 -14.91
CA GLU A 287 10.05 -16.72 -15.86
C GLU A 287 10.07 -18.24 -16.08
N ALA A 288 9.94 -19.02 -15.01
CA ALA A 288 9.82 -20.48 -15.10
C ALA A 288 8.61 -20.90 -15.94
N SER A 289 7.48 -20.20 -15.79
CA SER A 289 6.25 -20.47 -16.57
C SER A 289 6.42 -20.19 -18.07
N ILE A 290 7.21 -19.18 -18.45
CA ILE A 290 7.53 -18.87 -19.84
C ILE A 290 8.52 -19.91 -20.40
N ALA A 291 9.56 -20.25 -19.64
CA ALA A 291 10.59 -21.20 -20.05
C ALA A 291 9.99 -22.58 -20.35
N GLY A 292 9.06 -23.06 -19.51
CA GLY A 292 8.38 -24.34 -19.71
C GLY A 292 7.55 -24.42 -20.99
N ARG A 293 7.04 -23.29 -21.50
CA ARG A 293 6.29 -23.24 -22.77
C ARG A 293 7.21 -23.28 -24.00
N SER A 294 8.49 -22.95 -23.87
CA SER A 294 9.44 -22.84 -24.98
C SER A 294 10.05 -24.17 -25.42
N VAL A 295 9.88 -25.26 -24.66
CA VAL A 295 10.61 -26.54 -24.83
C VAL A 295 10.22 -27.34 -26.10
N ARG A 296 9.28 -26.86 -26.92
CA ARG A 296 8.95 -27.52 -28.22
C ARG A 296 9.69 -26.97 -29.44
N GLY A 297 10.51 -25.92 -29.32
CA GLY A 297 11.25 -25.40 -30.46
C GLY A 297 12.52 -24.69 -30.05
N ARG A 298 13.68 -25.32 -30.32
CA ARG A 298 15.03 -24.73 -30.33
C ARG A 298 15.49 -24.04 -29.04
N ALA A 299 16.46 -24.65 -28.36
CA ALA A 299 17.08 -24.08 -27.16
C ALA A 299 17.93 -22.84 -27.51
N GLU A 300 17.34 -21.66 -27.43
CA GLU A 300 18.08 -20.40 -27.35
C GLU A 300 18.39 -20.12 -25.87
N LYS A 301 19.65 -19.78 -25.57
CA LYS A 301 20.05 -19.29 -24.25
C LYS A 301 19.45 -17.91 -24.05
N VAL A 302 18.28 -17.83 -23.44
CA VAL A 302 17.69 -16.57 -22.98
C VAL A 302 18.35 -16.23 -21.64
N LEU A 303 19.09 -15.12 -21.59
CA LEU A 303 19.58 -14.57 -20.34
C LEU A 303 18.37 -14.14 -19.49
N SER A 304 18.35 -14.52 -18.21
CA SER A 304 17.25 -14.20 -17.29
C SER A 304 17.23 -12.69 -17.03
N PRO A 305 16.15 -11.97 -17.39
CA PRO A 305 16.01 -10.54 -17.08
C PRO A 305 16.15 -10.23 -15.59
N LEU A 306 15.75 -11.15 -14.70
CA LEU A 306 15.89 -11.00 -13.25
C LEU A 306 17.32 -10.79 -12.77
N SER A 307 18.35 -11.22 -13.51
CA SER A 307 19.74 -10.97 -13.11
C SER A 307 20.11 -9.49 -13.15
N THR A 308 19.25 -8.62 -13.70
CA THR A 308 19.43 -7.16 -13.70
C THR A 308 18.78 -6.46 -12.51
N LEU A 309 17.95 -7.19 -11.73
CA LEU A 309 17.33 -6.69 -10.50
C LEU A 309 18.14 -7.00 -9.24
N LEU A 310 19.03 -8.00 -9.29
CA LEU A 310 19.94 -8.41 -8.21
C LEU A 310 21.32 -7.79 -8.40
#